data_AF-A0A1M4LFA1-F1
#
_entry.id   AF-A0A1M4LFA1-F1
#
_cell.length_a   1.000
_cell.length_b   1.000
_cell.length_c   1.000
_cell.angle_alpha   90.00
_cell.angle_beta   90.00
_cell.angle_gamma   90.00
#
_symmetry.space_group_name_H-M   'P 1'
#
loop_
_entity.id
_entity.type
_entity.pdbx_description
1 polymer ?
#
loop_
_entity_poly.entity_id
_entity_poly.type
_entity_poly.pdbx_seq_one_letter_code
_entity_poly.pdbx_strand_id
1 'polypeptide(L)'
;MLGAISTSTDATHKGVLAIRAVAGTPATIGNIISGEGSVSVLGGTVTLSGVNTYTGGTTVSAGILTLTGDNTGGGTTTVDAGAALHIGTGGTSGSLAGNIVNNGALVVNRSNALDLANVISGTGSLTKSGAGTLTLSGANTYTGGTTVTAGTLAVANDNNLGGASGGLVINDGATLQLTDNLTTARGVTLGAGTATITTDGGKTAQFSNKLTGSGTLAVSGSGTLILSAANDYSGNTTIANGSTLQLGDGSTDGSLAGNVANAGTLTFHNQNGTTFAGEISGAGSLVQNGTGALTLSGDSQSFAGTTTVSGSSLLVSGKLGGTVTVNSGAMLGGSGEIVGNTTVNGTLEGTSGSGLTFNGDLMLGSGSIINAAFDRPGGTRIFDVTGNIVLDGTVNVSSFGTGGPGLYHLFHYAGTSSGSGLALGTLPSGVSAANVYINQQANDLYVVNTNGATLNYWNGTQTGPQGDGQLHGGNGTWTAATGSFNWTNSPATTSMGRGPMMGLRSLVARRVRLRSIRVRARSVHRACSSSPPAISFPGYADACSHHGRLHGKAGHPRRKRQSWRQRAHRNNLDGTHRHAWPGKGRWRHADPDRGQ
;
A
#
# COMPACT_ATOMS: atom_id res chain seq x y z
N MET A 1 24.43 13.41 -55.53
CA MET A 1 23.41 13.98 -56.45
C MET A 1 22.54 14.94 -55.65
N LEU A 2 22.32 16.16 -56.16
CA LEU A 2 21.32 17.13 -55.68
C LEU A 2 20.07 16.93 -56.55
N GLY A 3 18.91 16.70 -55.94
CA GLY A 3 17.64 16.52 -56.66
C GLY A 3 17.19 15.06 -56.73
N ALA A 4 15.87 14.86 -56.63
CA ALA A 4 15.19 13.58 -56.49
C ALA A 4 15.77 12.45 -57.36
N ILE A 5 16.37 11.44 -56.72
CA ILE A 5 16.73 10.18 -57.37
C ILE A 5 15.44 9.35 -57.47
N SER A 6 14.63 9.62 -58.49
CA SER A 6 13.72 8.63 -59.07
C SER A 6 14.44 8.04 -60.28
N THR A 7 15.35 7.08 -60.07
CA THR A 7 15.90 6.32 -61.19
C THR A 7 14.83 5.37 -61.70
N SER A 8 14.59 5.27 -63.00
CA SER A 8 13.61 4.34 -63.56
C SER A 8 14.11 2.88 -63.58
N THR A 9 15.15 2.56 -62.81
CA THR A 9 15.81 1.23 -62.71
C THR A 9 16.41 1.05 -61.31
N ASP A 10 16.46 -0.20 -60.84
CA ASP A 10 17.17 -0.60 -59.62
C ASP A 10 18.62 -0.10 -59.63
N ALA A 11 19.11 0.32 -58.46
CA ALA A 11 20.43 0.92 -58.32
C ALA A 11 21.42 -0.10 -57.73
N THR A 12 22.16 -0.82 -58.59
CA THR A 12 23.28 -1.67 -58.16
C THR A 12 24.57 -0.85 -58.10
N HIS A 13 25.24 -0.77 -56.94
CA HIS A 13 26.50 -0.03 -56.79
C HIS A 13 27.57 -0.78 -56.01
N LYS A 14 28.85 -0.46 -56.28
CA LYS A 14 30.04 -0.99 -55.58
C LYS A 14 30.73 0.04 -54.67
N GLY A 15 30.42 1.33 -54.84
CA GLY A 15 30.99 2.44 -54.06
C GLY A 15 30.01 3.02 -53.03
N VAL A 16 30.26 4.23 -52.54
CA VAL A 16 29.35 4.92 -51.61
C VAL A 16 28.23 5.64 -52.38
N LEU A 17 26.96 5.29 -52.11
CA LEU A 17 25.80 6.07 -52.54
C LEU A 17 25.51 7.18 -51.52
N ALA A 18 26.00 8.39 -51.82
CA ALA A 18 25.79 9.56 -50.97
C ALA A 18 24.50 10.33 -51.33
N ILE A 19 23.61 10.47 -50.34
CA ILE A 19 22.27 11.05 -50.46
C ILE A 19 22.18 12.29 -49.57
N ARG A 20 21.67 13.39 -50.10
CA ARG A 20 21.35 14.61 -49.34
C ARG A 20 19.98 15.10 -49.78
N ALA A 21 19.03 15.16 -48.86
CA ALA A 21 17.76 15.83 -49.09
C ALA A 21 17.90 17.34 -48.83
N VAL A 22 17.09 18.14 -49.53
CA VAL A 22 17.02 19.59 -49.28
C VAL A 22 16.37 19.81 -47.91
N ALA A 23 16.89 20.74 -47.13
CA ALA A 23 16.32 21.07 -45.83
C ALA A 23 14.83 21.42 -45.96
N GLY A 24 13.99 20.81 -45.12
CA GLY A 24 12.53 21.01 -45.14
C GLY A 24 11.78 20.30 -46.28
N THR A 25 12.47 19.65 -47.21
CA THR A 25 11.84 18.89 -48.31
C THR A 25 12.27 17.42 -48.24
N PRO A 26 11.43 16.51 -47.69
CA PRO A 26 11.75 15.10 -47.61
C PRO A 26 11.98 14.49 -49.01
N ALA A 27 12.98 13.62 -49.13
CA ALA A 27 13.24 12.83 -50.33
C ALA A 27 12.85 11.37 -50.09
N THR A 28 12.13 10.74 -51.03
CA THR A 28 11.79 9.32 -50.97
C THR A 28 12.45 8.59 -52.13
N ILE A 29 13.13 7.48 -51.83
CA ILE A 29 13.70 6.55 -52.80
C ILE A 29 12.88 5.26 -52.75
N GLY A 30 12.08 5.05 -53.79
CA GLY A 30 11.19 3.89 -53.90
C GLY A 30 11.80 2.65 -54.54
N ASN A 31 12.91 2.81 -55.27
CA ASN A 31 13.57 1.71 -55.96
C ASN A 31 14.41 0.85 -55.02
N ILE A 32 14.75 -0.35 -55.47
CA ILE A 32 15.67 -1.23 -54.77
C ILE A 32 17.10 -0.70 -54.95
N ILE A 33 17.78 -0.46 -53.82
CA ILE A 33 19.23 -0.25 -53.78
C ILE A 33 19.90 -1.61 -53.51
N SER A 34 20.85 -2.00 -54.35
CA SER A 34 21.52 -3.32 -54.32
C SER A 34 23.04 -3.20 -54.59
N GLY A 35 23.76 -4.32 -54.45
CA GLY A 35 25.20 -4.40 -54.71
C GLY A 35 26.09 -4.32 -53.46
N GLU A 36 27.41 -4.32 -53.65
CA GLU A 36 28.38 -4.43 -52.54
C GLU A 36 28.64 -3.12 -51.80
N GLY A 37 28.21 -1.99 -52.36
CA GLY A 37 28.54 -0.66 -51.84
C GLY A 37 27.73 -0.25 -50.61
N SER A 38 28.12 0.88 -50.01
CA SER A 38 27.49 1.47 -48.82
C SER A 38 26.54 2.63 -49.16
N VAL A 39 25.59 2.92 -48.27
CA VAL A 39 24.69 4.08 -48.38
C VAL A 39 25.09 5.12 -47.33
N SER A 40 25.13 6.40 -47.70
CA SER A 40 25.43 7.49 -46.78
C SER A 40 24.41 8.64 -46.90
N VAL A 41 23.72 8.96 -45.81
CA VAL A 41 22.82 10.12 -45.72
C VAL A 41 23.57 11.29 -45.09
N LEU A 42 23.75 12.35 -45.86
CA LEU A 42 24.56 13.52 -45.51
C LEU A 42 23.76 14.70 -44.94
N GLY A 43 22.43 14.60 -44.90
CA GLY A 43 21.53 15.65 -44.39
C GLY A 43 20.11 15.62 -44.98
N GLY A 44 19.20 16.35 -44.31
CA GLY A 44 17.78 16.41 -44.64
C GLY A 44 17.02 15.14 -44.21
N THR A 45 15.78 14.97 -44.66
CA THR A 45 14.96 13.78 -44.39
C THR A 45 14.94 12.89 -45.64
N VAL A 46 15.45 11.68 -45.53
CA VAL A 46 15.50 10.68 -46.61
C VAL A 46 14.67 9.47 -46.19
N THR A 47 13.75 9.04 -47.03
CA THR A 47 12.95 7.81 -46.86
C THR A 47 13.40 6.77 -47.88
N LEU A 48 13.78 5.59 -47.41
CA LEU A 48 13.97 4.41 -48.26
C LEU A 48 12.72 3.54 -48.14
N SER A 49 11.93 3.49 -49.20
CA SER A 49 10.68 2.71 -49.24
C SER A 49 10.77 1.43 -50.06
N GLY A 50 11.82 1.26 -50.87
CA GLY A 50 12.14 0.00 -51.54
C GLY A 50 12.71 -1.06 -50.58
N VAL A 51 12.62 -2.34 -50.96
CA VAL A 51 13.27 -3.45 -50.25
C VAL A 51 14.74 -3.50 -50.67
N ASN A 52 15.64 -2.97 -49.84
CA ASN A 52 17.04 -2.79 -50.23
C ASN A 52 17.91 -3.99 -49.84
N THR A 53 18.83 -4.35 -50.73
CA THR A 53 19.66 -5.57 -50.68
C THR A 53 21.16 -5.29 -50.79
N TYR A 54 21.60 -4.03 -50.74
CA TYR A 54 23.01 -3.69 -50.72
C TYR A 54 23.71 -4.27 -49.49
N THR A 55 24.97 -4.70 -49.61
CA THR A 55 25.69 -5.39 -48.50
C THR A 55 26.69 -4.50 -47.76
N GLY A 56 27.01 -3.32 -48.28
CA GLY A 56 27.84 -2.35 -47.57
C GLY A 56 27.12 -1.73 -46.37
N GLY A 57 27.84 -1.00 -45.53
CA GLY A 57 27.26 -0.32 -44.36
C GLY A 57 26.33 0.84 -44.73
N THR A 58 25.59 1.31 -43.75
CA THR A 58 24.73 2.51 -43.86
C THR A 58 25.20 3.56 -42.89
N THR A 59 25.54 4.76 -43.36
CA THR A 59 25.95 5.88 -42.48
C THR A 59 24.94 7.01 -42.56
N VAL A 60 24.36 7.40 -41.42
CA VAL A 60 23.56 8.62 -41.30
C VAL A 60 24.43 9.68 -40.64
N SER A 61 25.11 10.49 -41.45
CA SER A 61 26.04 11.52 -40.95
C SER A 61 25.35 12.80 -40.50
N ALA A 62 24.17 13.09 -41.06
CA ALA A 62 23.31 14.18 -40.59
C ALA A 62 21.87 13.96 -41.07
N GLY A 63 20.92 14.61 -40.41
CA GLY A 63 19.50 14.54 -40.78
C GLY A 63 18.82 13.25 -40.32
N ILE A 64 17.78 12.83 -41.05
CA ILE A 64 16.94 11.69 -40.70
C ILE A 64 16.93 10.71 -41.87
N LEU A 65 17.30 9.45 -41.62
CA LEU A 65 17.02 8.33 -42.50
C LEU A 65 15.78 7.59 -41.97
N THR A 66 14.75 7.43 -42.80
CA THR A 66 13.53 6.68 -42.49
C THR A 66 13.44 5.44 -43.37
N LEU A 67 13.26 4.27 -42.76
CA LEU A 67 13.13 2.99 -43.45
C LEU A 67 11.66 2.57 -43.41
N THR A 68 10.93 2.78 -44.50
CA THR A 68 9.57 2.23 -44.66
C THR A 68 9.56 0.93 -45.47
N GLY A 69 10.61 0.69 -46.27
CA GLY A 69 10.94 -0.60 -46.86
C GLY A 69 11.94 -1.38 -46.01
N ASP A 70 11.97 -2.69 -46.18
CA ASP A 70 12.91 -3.56 -45.48
C ASP A 70 14.32 -3.41 -46.06
N ASN A 71 15.32 -3.15 -45.20
CA ASN A 71 16.72 -3.13 -45.60
C ASN A 71 17.30 -4.48 -45.17
N THR A 72 17.04 -5.49 -46.00
CA THR A 72 17.42 -6.88 -45.77
C THR A 72 18.88 -7.14 -46.10
N GLY A 73 19.50 -6.30 -46.94
CA GLY A 73 20.94 -6.19 -47.05
C GLY A 73 21.52 -5.19 -46.04
N GLY A 74 22.81 -5.31 -45.75
CA GLY A 74 23.55 -4.27 -45.05
C GLY A 74 24.70 -4.79 -44.20
N GLY A 75 25.76 -4.00 -44.14
CA GLY A 75 26.79 -4.09 -43.11
C GLY A 75 26.36 -3.33 -41.84
N THR A 76 27.33 -2.95 -41.01
CA THR A 76 27.05 -2.10 -39.84
C THR A 76 26.39 -0.79 -40.25
N THR A 77 25.33 -0.41 -39.54
CA THR A 77 24.70 0.90 -39.66
C THR A 77 25.24 1.85 -38.59
N THR A 78 25.74 3.00 -39.00
CA THR A 78 26.26 4.05 -38.11
C THR A 78 25.37 5.28 -38.18
N VAL A 79 24.87 5.73 -37.03
CA VAL A 79 24.11 6.98 -36.88
C VAL A 79 24.99 7.95 -36.11
N ASP A 80 25.43 9.01 -36.76
CA ASP A 80 26.32 10.00 -36.14
C ASP A 80 25.55 10.92 -35.17
N ALA A 81 26.29 11.59 -34.29
CA ALA A 81 25.70 12.53 -33.34
C ALA A 81 24.91 13.64 -34.06
N GLY A 82 23.68 13.89 -33.61
CA GLY A 82 22.76 14.86 -34.23
C GLY A 82 21.99 14.33 -35.45
N ALA A 83 22.23 13.08 -35.87
CA ALA A 83 21.43 12.39 -36.89
C ALA A 83 20.38 11.47 -36.25
N ALA A 84 19.44 10.98 -37.05
CA ALA A 84 18.45 9.99 -36.62
C ALA A 84 18.20 8.89 -37.67
N LEU A 85 17.95 7.69 -37.18
CA LEU A 85 17.44 6.55 -37.94
C LEU A 85 16.04 6.21 -37.45
N HIS A 86 15.05 6.21 -38.34
CA HIS A 86 13.69 5.78 -38.07
C HIS A 86 13.41 4.45 -38.78
N ILE A 87 12.96 3.44 -38.05
CA ILE A 87 12.48 2.17 -38.58
C ILE A 87 10.95 2.20 -38.54
N GLY A 88 10.35 2.39 -39.72
CA GLY A 88 8.92 2.53 -39.90
C GLY A 88 8.37 3.94 -39.57
N THR A 89 7.11 4.14 -39.94
CA THR A 89 6.33 5.37 -39.72
C THR A 89 4.92 5.07 -39.18
N GLY A 90 4.76 3.95 -38.48
CA GLY A 90 3.47 3.43 -37.98
C GLY A 90 2.86 2.35 -38.86
N GLY A 91 3.54 1.96 -39.94
CA GLY A 91 3.14 0.86 -40.82
C GLY A 91 3.69 -0.51 -40.39
N THR A 92 3.48 -1.51 -41.26
CA THR A 92 3.86 -2.92 -41.07
C THR A 92 5.17 -3.32 -41.77
N SER A 93 5.90 -2.36 -42.34
CA SER A 93 7.21 -2.58 -42.98
C SER A 93 8.29 -1.65 -42.42
N GLY A 94 9.55 -1.98 -42.70
CA GLY A 94 10.72 -1.31 -42.17
C GLY A 94 11.50 -2.25 -41.26
N SER A 95 12.73 -2.55 -41.67
CA SER A 95 13.67 -3.38 -40.93
C SER A 95 15.09 -3.05 -41.39
N LEU A 96 16.08 -3.54 -40.65
CA LEU A 96 17.49 -3.33 -40.93
C LEU A 96 18.29 -4.58 -40.56
N ALA A 97 19.17 -5.00 -41.46
CA ALA A 97 20.21 -6.01 -41.19
C ALA A 97 21.49 -5.39 -40.60
N GLY A 98 22.28 -6.19 -39.88
CA GLY A 98 23.58 -5.79 -39.35
C GLY A 98 23.54 -4.95 -38.06
N ASN A 99 24.66 -4.87 -37.34
CA ASN A 99 24.72 -4.14 -36.07
C ASN A 99 24.50 -2.63 -36.25
N ILE A 100 24.10 -1.96 -35.17
CA ILE A 100 23.83 -0.52 -35.14
C ILE A 100 24.82 0.17 -34.20
N VAL A 101 25.60 1.11 -34.71
CA VAL A 101 26.38 2.07 -33.92
C VAL A 101 25.57 3.37 -33.87
N ASN A 102 24.82 3.57 -32.79
CA ASN A 102 23.93 4.70 -32.60
C ASN A 102 24.60 5.75 -31.69
N ASN A 103 25.06 6.86 -32.26
CA ASN A 103 25.51 8.05 -31.54
C ASN A 103 24.50 9.21 -31.63
N GLY A 104 23.40 9.02 -32.36
CA GLY A 104 22.31 9.98 -32.54
C GLY A 104 21.01 9.48 -31.91
N ALA A 105 19.94 9.40 -32.69
CA ALA A 105 18.66 8.84 -32.25
C ALA A 105 18.23 7.65 -33.13
N LEU A 106 17.81 6.56 -32.49
CA LEU A 106 17.14 5.44 -33.14
C LEU A 106 15.65 5.46 -32.73
N VAL A 107 14.75 5.54 -33.70
CA VAL A 107 13.30 5.52 -33.47
C VAL A 107 12.69 4.30 -34.16
N VAL A 108 11.91 3.51 -33.43
CA VAL A 108 11.19 2.36 -33.98
C VAL A 108 9.68 2.62 -33.91
N ASN A 109 9.08 2.82 -35.07
CA ASN A 109 7.67 3.12 -35.24
C ASN A 109 6.99 2.09 -36.15
N ARG A 110 6.70 0.92 -35.59
CA ARG A 110 6.05 -0.22 -36.27
C ARG A 110 4.72 -0.53 -35.58
N SER A 111 3.67 -0.82 -36.35
CA SER A 111 2.35 -1.17 -35.80
C SER A 111 2.19 -2.65 -35.44
N ASN A 112 3.02 -3.52 -36.02
CA ASN A 112 3.10 -4.95 -35.71
C ASN A 112 4.39 -5.29 -34.95
N ALA A 113 4.54 -6.57 -34.60
CA ALA A 113 5.74 -7.06 -33.94
C ALA A 113 7.00 -6.89 -34.82
N LEU A 114 8.10 -6.48 -34.20
CA LEU A 114 9.44 -6.48 -34.77
C LEU A 114 10.41 -7.06 -33.72
N ASP A 115 11.13 -8.12 -34.08
CA ASP A 115 12.31 -8.57 -33.33
C ASP A 115 13.55 -7.89 -33.89
N LEU A 116 14.25 -7.15 -33.04
CA LEU A 116 15.50 -6.47 -33.38
C LEU A 116 16.64 -7.16 -32.62
N ALA A 117 17.18 -8.20 -33.26
CA ALA A 117 18.27 -9.02 -32.72
C ALA A 117 19.67 -8.39 -32.88
N ASN A 118 19.75 -7.28 -33.62
CA ASN A 118 20.98 -6.56 -33.91
C ASN A 118 21.59 -6.00 -32.61
N VAL A 119 22.93 -6.02 -32.49
CA VAL A 119 23.60 -5.33 -31.38
C VAL A 119 23.58 -3.83 -31.65
N ILE A 120 23.04 -3.08 -30.69
CA ILE A 120 23.01 -1.61 -30.68
C ILE A 120 24.07 -1.12 -29.70
N SER A 121 24.97 -0.27 -30.18
CA SER A 121 26.08 0.33 -29.42
C SER A 121 26.10 1.85 -29.59
N GLY A 122 27.01 2.55 -28.89
CA GLY A 122 27.19 4.01 -29.03
C GLY A 122 26.55 4.84 -27.92
N THR A 123 26.52 6.16 -28.08
CA THR A 123 26.04 7.10 -27.04
C THR A 123 24.61 7.59 -27.25
N GLY A 124 23.98 7.20 -28.35
CA GLY A 124 22.66 7.66 -28.77
C GLY A 124 21.51 7.01 -28.02
N SER A 125 20.31 7.58 -28.21
CA SER A 125 19.08 7.13 -27.57
C SER A 125 18.27 6.18 -28.45
N LEU A 126 17.44 5.35 -27.82
CA LEU A 126 16.41 4.54 -28.47
C LEU A 126 15.01 5.04 -28.10
N THR A 127 14.12 5.21 -29.07
CA THR A 127 12.71 5.53 -28.87
C THR A 127 11.81 4.50 -29.52
N LYS A 128 10.93 3.86 -28.74
CA LYS A 128 9.89 2.95 -29.22
C LYS A 128 8.54 3.69 -29.27
N SER A 129 8.02 3.96 -30.47
CA SER A 129 6.83 4.82 -30.67
C SER A 129 5.67 4.21 -31.43
N GLY A 130 5.87 3.06 -32.07
CA GLY A 130 4.78 2.36 -32.77
C GLY A 130 3.88 1.56 -31.83
N ALA A 131 2.64 1.28 -32.25
CA ALA A 131 1.67 0.52 -31.45
C ALA A 131 2.03 -0.97 -31.25
N GLY A 132 2.90 -1.53 -32.10
CA GLY A 132 3.26 -2.95 -32.04
C GLY A 132 4.22 -3.30 -30.90
N THR A 133 4.68 -4.55 -30.88
CA THR A 133 5.72 -5.01 -29.94
C THR A 133 7.10 -4.87 -30.59
N LEU A 134 8.03 -4.18 -29.93
CA LEU A 134 9.45 -4.26 -30.25
C LEU A 134 10.10 -5.22 -29.26
N THR A 135 10.65 -6.33 -29.76
CA THR A 135 11.51 -7.20 -28.97
C THR A 135 12.95 -6.78 -29.20
N LEU A 136 13.67 -6.41 -28.12
CA LEU A 136 15.12 -6.24 -28.18
C LEU A 136 15.75 -7.51 -27.66
N SER A 137 16.35 -8.30 -28.56
CA SER A 137 16.99 -9.58 -28.22
C SER A 137 18.53 -9.49 -28.26
N GLY A 138 19.08 -8.45 -28.89
CA GLY A 138 20.52 -8.17 -28.93
C GLY A 138 21.12 -7.83 -27.57
N ALA A 139 22.39 -8.17 -27.36
CA ALA A 139 23.18 -7.74 -26.20
C ALA A 139 23.68 -6.30 -26.41
N ASN A 140 22.85 -5.33 -26.04
CA ASN A 140 23.06 -3.94 -26.38
C ASN A 140 24.00 -3.22 -25.39
N THR A 141 24.75 -2.24 -25.90
CA THR A 141 25.74 -1.46 -25.13
C THR A 141 25.55 0.05 -25.26
N TYR A 142 24.51 0.52 -25.96
CA TYR A 142 24.24 1.95 -26.07
C TYR A 142 23.94 2.59 -24.71
N THR A 143 24.36 3.84 -24.50
CA THR A 143 24.27 4.51 -23.19
C THR A 143 23.30 5.68 -23.14
N GLY A 144 22.74 6.12 -24.27
CA GLY A 144 21.81 7.26 -24.33
C GLY A 144 20.41 6.98 -23.78
N GLY A 145 20.15 5.75 -23.32
CA GLY A 145 18.88 5.35 -22.69
C GLY A 145 17.77 4.99 -23.68
N THR A 146 16.66 4.55 -23.14
CA THR A 146 15.50 4.05 -23.89
C THR A 146 14.22 4.76 -23.45
N THR A 147 13.42 5.25 -24.41
CA THR A 147 12.10 5.84 -24.16
C THR A 147 11.03 5.02 -24.86
N VAL A 148 10.03 4.54 -24.11
CA VAL A 148 8.86 3.86 -24.65
C VAL A 148 7.68 4.83 -24.64
N THR A 149 7.26 5.29 -25.82
CA THR A 149 6.18 6.26 -25.97
C THR A 149 4.84 5.63 -26.32
N ALA A 150 4.83 4.41 -26.87
CA ALA A 150 3.63 3.65 -27.18
C ALA A 150 3.92 2.15 -27.42
N GLY A 151 2.87 1.34 -27.35
CA GLY A 151 2.92 -0.11 -27.57
C GLY A 151 3.81 -0.81 -26.54
N THR A 152 4.35 -1.97 -26.94
CA THR A 152 5.15 -2.81 -26.05
C THR A 152 6.63 -2.80 -26.42
N LEU A 153 7.50 -2.66 -25.43
CA LEU A 153 8.92 -3.00 -25.50
C LEU A 153 9.12 -4.30 -24.70
N ALA A 154 9.51 -5.38 -25.37
CA ALA A 154 9.76 -6.68 -24.75
C ALA A 154 11.27 -6.93 -24.62
N VAL A 155 11.70 -7.37 -23.43
CA VAL A 155 13.10 -7.69 -23.11
C VAL A 155 13.18 -8.92 -22.22
N ALA A 156 14.26 -9.70 -22.37
CA ALA A 156 14.57 -10.86 -21.53
C ALA A 156 15.74 -10.59 -20.57
N ASN A 157 16.58 -9.58 -20.83
CA ASN A 157 17.79 -9.26 -20.08
C ASN A 157 17.96 -7.74 -19.93
N ASP A 158 18.67 -7.26 -18.89
CA ASP A 158 18.86 -5.80 -18.66
C ASP A 158 19.67 -5.18 -19.81
N ASN A 159 20.68 -5.91 -20.30
CA ASN A 159 21.52 -5.46 -21.39
C ASN A 159 20.77 -5.38 -22.72
N ASN A 160 19.55 -5.94 -22.86
CA ASN A 160 18.71 -5.65 -24.01
C ASN A 160 18.33 -4.15 -24.07
N LEU A 161 18.33 -3.45 -22.93
CA LEU A 161 18.06 -2.01 -22.83
C LEU A 161 19.32 -1.12 -22.95
N GLY A 162 20.47 -1.70 -23.29
CA GLY A 162 21.75 -0.99 -23.41
C GLY A 162 22.58 -1.03 -22.12
N GLY A 163 23.59 -0.16 -22.02
CA GLY A 163 24.43 -0.05 -20.82
C GLY A 163 23.65 0.51 -19.62
N ALA A 164 23.87 -0.02 -18.42
CA ALA A 164 23.08 0.26 -17.21
C ALA A 164 22.96 1.76 -16.81
N SER A 165 23.86 2.61 -17.30
CA SER A 165 23.82 4.07 -17.07
C SER A 165 22.75 4.79 -17.90
N GLY A 166 22.28 4.21 -19.00
CA GLY A 166 21.18 4.78 -19.79
C GLY A 166 19.85 4.61 -19.08
N GLY A 167 19.11 5.68 -18.81
CA GLY A 167 17.79 5.58 -18.17
C GLY A 167 16.75 4.85 -19.04
N LEU A 168 15.67 4.39 -18.42
CA LEU A 168 14.46 3.92 -19.09
C LEU A 168 13.29 4.86 -18.75
N VAL A 169 12.57 5.34 -19.77
CA VAL A 169 11.34 6.11 -19.60
C VAL A 169 10.18 5.34 -20.20
N ILE A 170 9.09 5.16 -19.44
CA ILE A 170 7.85 4.51 -19.88
C ILE A 170 6.74 5.56 -19.79
N ASN A 171 6.20 5.98 -20.92
CA ASN A 171 5.16 7.01 -20.97
C ASN A 171 3.74 6.44 -20.93
N ASP A 172 2.74 7.33 -20.95
CA ASP A 172 1.33 6.98 -20.94
C ASP A 172 0.96 5.93 -22.01
N GLY A 173 0.27 4.87 -21.58
CA GLY A 173 -0.18 3.79 -22.45
C GLY A 173 0.92 2.89 -23.00
N ALA A 174 2.19 3.12 -22.64
CA ALA A 174 3.30 2.27 -23.03
C ALA A 174 3.49 1.10 -22.05
N THR A 175 4.01 -0.01 -22.57
CA THR A 175 4.28 -1.23 -21.80
C THR A 175 5.75 -1.63 -21.92
N LEU A 176 6.39 -1.88 -20.78
CA LEU A 176 7.59 -2.72 -20.70
C LEU A 176 7.15 -4.15 -20.37
N GLN A 177 7.50 -5.12 -21.21
CA GLN A 177 7.24 -6.53 -20.97
C GLN A 177 8.54 -7.27 -20.68
N LEU A 178 8.56 -7.99 -19.55
CA LEU A 178 9.69 -8.77 -19.08
C LEU A 178 9.39 -10.25 -19.28
N THR A 179 10.04 -10.84 -20.28
CA THR A 179 9.77 -12.20 -20.77
C THR A 179 10.63 -13.26 -20.08
N ASP A 180 11.59 -12.84 -19.24
CA ASP A 180 12.44 -13.73 -18.45
C ASP A 180 12.77 -13.15 -17.07
N ASN A 181 13.41 -13.96 -16.23
CA ASN A 181 13.92 -13.53 -14.94
C ASN A 181 15.01 -12.47 -15.14
N LEU A 182 14.87 -11.35 -14.43
CA LEU A 182 15.73 -10.19 -14.64
C LEU A 182 15.91 -9.39 -13.35
N THR A 183 17.14 -8.96 -13.09
CA THR A 183 17.42 -7.91 -12.10
C THR A 183 17.99 -6.68 -12.82
N THR A 184 17.46 -5.50 -12.54
CA THR A 184 17.95 -4.24 -13.07
C THR A 184 18.19 -3.21 -11.96
N ALA A 185 19.34 -2.53 -12.04
CA ALA A 185 19.65 -1.34 -11.26
C ALA A 185 19.56 -0.07 -12.11
N ARG A 186 18.90 -0.12 -13.27
CA ARG A 186 18.72 1.05 -14.13
C ARG A 186 17.76 2.04 -13.50
N GLY A 187 17.99 3.34 -13.72
CA GLY A 187 17.01 4.36 -13.37
C GLY A 187 15.78 4.27 -14.29
N VAL A 188 14.59 4.21 -13.69
CA VAL A 188 13.31 4.09 -14.43
C VAL A 188 12.40 5.27 -14.07
N THR A 189 11.89 5.93 -15.11
CA THR A 189 10.98 7.07 -15.00
C THR A 189 9.62 6.71 -15.59
N LEU A 190 8.57 6.84 -14.77
CA LEU A 190 7.18 6.74 -15.19
C LEU A 190 6.72 8.12 -15.67
N GLY A 191 6.49 8.24 -16.98
CA GLY A 191 5.98 9.45 -17.60
C GLY A 191 4.57 9.79 -17.10
N ALA A 192 4.14 11.03 -17.31
CA ALA A 192 2.78 11.44 -16.95
C ALA A 192 1.74 10.51 -17.61
N GLY A 193 0.71 10.10 -16.87
CA GLY A 193 -0.26 9.08 -17.31
C GLY A 193 0.02 7.72 -16.67
N THR A 194 -0.32 6.64 -17.38
CA THR A 194 -0.13 5.26 -16.89
C THR A 194 1.01 4.56 -17.63
N ALA A 195 2.05 4.19 -16.89
CA ALA A 195 3.15 3.35 -17.37
C ALA A 195 2.90 1.90 -16.94
N THR A 196 2.89 0.96 -17.90
CA THR A 196 2.64 -0.45 -17.61
C THR A 196 3.93 -1.26 -17.57
N ILE A 197 4.11 -2.05 -16.53
CA ILE A 197 5.14 -3.09 -16.44
C ILE A 197 4.43 -4.45 -16.41
N THR A 198 4.75 -5.30 -17.39
CA THR A 198 4.24 -6.67 -17.50
C THR A 198 5.35 -7.65 -17.17
N THR A 199 5.11 -8.57 -16.23
CA THR A 199 6.02 -9.71 -15.98
C THR A 199 5.33 -10.99 -16.42
N ASP A 200 5.96 -11.73 -17.33
CA ASP A 200 5.40 -12.97 -17.87
C ASP A 200 5.27 -14.07 -16.79
N GLY A 201 4.35 -15.00 -17.01
CA GLY A 201 4.02 -16.05 -16.04
C GLY A 201 5.22 -16.90 -15.62
N GLY A 202 5.36 -17.13 -14.31
CA GLY A 202 6.48 -17.87 -13.74
C GLY A 202 7.82 -17.14 -13.77
N LYS A 203 7.86 -15.87 -14.21
CA LYS A 203 9.05 -15.03 -14.20
C LYS A 203 9.01 -14.04 -13.03
N THR A 204 10.20 -13.62 -12.61
CA THR A 204 10.43 -12.63 -11.57
C THR A 204 11.33 -11.54 -12.11
N ALA A 205 10.89 -10.30 -12.00
CA ALA A 205 11.67 -9.13 -12.36
C ALA A 205 11.93 -8.25 -11.13
N GLN A 206 13.18 -7.96 -10.83
CA GLN A 206 13.57 -7.11 -9.71
C GLN A 206 14.16 -5.78 -10.17
N PHE A 207 13.61 -4.69 -9.65
CA PHE A 207 14.09 -3.32 -9.86
C PHE A 207 14.72 -2.87 -8.54
N SER A 208 16.04 -2.79 -8.54
CA SER A 208 16.85 -2.48 -7.35
C SER A 208 17.09 -0.99 -7.15
N ASN A 209 16.85 -0.17 -8.18
CA ASN A 209 16.85 1.28 -8.07
C ASN A 209 15.43 1.82 -8.06
N LYS A 210 15.24 2.99 -7.43
CA LYS A 210 13.92 3.60 -7.30
C LYS A 210 13.30 3.94 -8.65
N LEU A 211 12.00 3.68 -8.77
CA LEU A 211 11.17 4.28 -9.82
C LEU A 211 10.87 5.74 -9.46
N THR A 212 10.86 6.61 -10.47
CA THR A 212 10.59 8.06 -10.32
C THR A 212 9.57 8.53 -11.34
N GLY A 213 9.13 9.78 -11.25
CA GLY A 213 8.24 10.41 -12.25
C GLY A 213 6.86 10.74 -11.72
N SER A 214 6.01 11.32 -12.55
CA SER A 214 4.67 11.76 -12.16
C SER A 214 3.56 10.75 -12.47
N GLY A 215 3.90 9.67 -13.19
CA GLY A 215 2.96 8.67 -13.67
C GLY A 215 2.44 7.71 -12.60
N THR A 216 1.36 7.03 -12.96
CA THR A 216 0.85 5.83 -12.29
C THR A 216 1.60 4.60 -12.79
N LEU A 217 1.95 3.72 -11.84
CA LEU A 217 2.46 2.39 -12.15
C LEU A 217 1.30 1.41 -12.32
N ALA A 218 1.18 0.79 -13.48
CA ALA A 218 0.30 -0.36 -13.69
C ALA A 218 1.14 -1.65 -13.74
N VAL A 219 0.86 -2.58 -12.83
CA VAL A 219 1.50 -3.90 -12.76
C VAL A 219 0.57 -4.92 -13.40
N SER A 220 1.09 -5.68 -14.35
CA SER A 220 0.35 -6.68 -15.14
C SER A 220 1.18 -7.93 -15.42
N GLY A 221 0.55 -8.94 -16.02
CA GLY A 221 1.15 -10.26 -16.26
C GLY A 221 1.08 -11.16 -15.02
N SER A 222 1.22 -12.46 -15.17
CA SER A 222 1.06 -13.43 -14.08
C SER A 222 2.35 -13.75 -13.32
N GLY A 223 3.44 -13.04 -13.64
CA GLY A 223 4.70 -13.09 -12.90
C GLY A 223 4.75 -12.13 -11.70
N THR A 224 5.96 -12.01 -11.15
CA THR A 224 6.24 -11.15 -9.98
C THR A 224 7.12 -9.97 -10.37
N LEU A 225 6.64 -8.75 -10.10
CA LEU A 225 7.48 -7.56 -10.09
C LEU A 225 7.93 -7.28 -8.66
N ILE A 226 9.24 -7.25 -8.42
CA ILE A 226 9.86 -6.89 -7.15
C ILE A 226 10.42 -5.46 -7.25
N LEU A 227 9.99 -4.58 -6.35
CA LEU A 227 10.59 -3.25 -6.17
C LEU A 227 11.33 -3.25 -4.85
N SER A 228 12.66 -3.23 -4.90
CA SER A 228 13.53 -3.40 -3.73
C SER A 228 14.24 -2.09 -3.33
N ALA A 229 13.60 -0.97 -3.62
CA ALA A 229 14.02 0.38 -3.26
C ALA A 229 12.82 1.23 -2.81
N ALA A 230 13.11 2.38 -2.21
CA ALA A 230 12.10 3.38 -1.89
C ALA A 230 11.68 4.14 -3.16
N ASN A 231 10.52 3.80 -3.71
CA ASN A 231 10.02 4.39 -4.95
C ASN A 231 9.43 5.78 -4.71
N ASP A 232 9.70 6.70 -5.65
CA ASP A 232 9.49 8.16 -5.51
C ASP A 232 8.71 8.73 -6.71
N TYR A 233 7.88 7.89 -7.34
CA TYR A 233 6.89 8.37 -8.30
C TYR A 233 5.65 8.88 -7.56
N SER A 234 4.99 9.91 -8.09
CA SER A 234 3.88 10.57 -7.39
C SER A 234 2.49 10.04 -7.74
N GLY A 235 2.35 9.24 -8.81
CA GLY A 235 1.07 8.64 -9.19
C GLY A 235 0.71 7.44 -8.33
N ASN A 236 -0.54 7.00 -8.44
CA ASN A 236 -1.02 5.79 -7.75
C ASN A 236 -0.45 4.51 -8.39
N THR A 237 -0.71 3.38 -7.75
CA THR A 237 -0.35 2.06 -8.27
C THR A 237 -1.61 1.23 -8.55
N THR A 238 -1.63 0.50 -9.66
CA THR A 238 -2.66 -0.50 -9.97
C THR A 238 -2.01 -1.86 -10.14
N ILE A 239 -2.63 -2.90 -9.58
CA ILE A 239 -2.16 -4.29 -9.70
C ILE A 239 -3.28 -5.09 -10.34
N ALA A 240 -3.04 -5.57 -11.56
CA ALA A 240 -4.02 -6.34 -12.32
C ALA A 240 -4.27 -7.73 -11.70
N ASN A 241 -5.38 -8.34 -12.07
CA ASN A 241 -5.70 -9.69 -11.62
C ASN A 241 -4.65 -10.70 -12.12
N GLY A 242 -4.25 -11.61 -11.24
CA GLY A 242 -3.18 -12.58 -11.49
C GLY A 242 -1.76 -12.03 -11.34
N SER A 243 -1.57 -10.71 -11.22
CA SER A 243 -0.26 -10.08 -11.08
C SER A 243 0.20 -10.01 -9.64
N THR A 244 1.52 -10.09 -9.42
CA THR A 244 2.12 -9.89 -8.11
C THR A 244 3.07 -8.70 -8.12
N LEU A 245 2.82 -7.73 -7.23
CA LEU A 245 3.76 -6.67 -6.87
C LEU A 245 4.33 -6.98 -5.48
N GLN A 246 5.63 -7.16 -5.39
CA GLN A 246 6.34 -7.35 -4.13
C GLN A 246 7.21 -6.12 -3.81
N LEU A 247 7.10 -5.63 -2.58
CA LEU A 247 7.94 -4.56 -2.04
C LEU A 247 8.99 -5.19 -1.13
N GLY A 248 10.25 -4.93 -1.43
CA GLY A 248 11.39 -5.59 -0.80
C GLY A 248 11.61 -7.01 -1.33
N ASP A 249 12.80 -7.54 -1.09
CA ASP A 249 13.23 -8.88 -1.52
C ASP A 249 13.64 -9.77 -0.33
N GLY A 250 13.32 -9.38 0.90
CA GLY A 250 13.81 -10.00 2.13
C GLY A 250 15.29 -9.70 2.42
N SER A 251 15.99 -9.11 1.46
CA SER A 251 17.32 -8.47 1.44
C SER A 251 17.39 -6.97 1.75
N THR A 252 16.38 -6.29 1.25
CA THR A 252 16.33 -4.86 1.08
C THR A 252 14.88 -4.45 1.16
N ASP A 253 14.65 -3.24 1.67
CA ASP A 253 13.30 -2.73 1.87
C ASP A 253 12.81 -2.04 0.60
N GLY A 254 11.58 -2.35 0.20
CA GLY A 254 10.85 -1.60 -0.82
C GLY A 254 9.79 -0.70 -0.19
N SER A 255 9.46 0.39 -0.85
CA SER A 255 8.29 1.20 -0.48
C SER A 255 7.62 1.82 -1.70
N LEU A 256 6.34 2.17 -1.53
CA LEU A 256 5.54 2.93 -2.48
C LEU A 256 4.97 4.17 -1.80
N ALA A 257 4.78 5.22 -2.60
CA ALA A 257 3.91 6.34 -2.26
C ALA A 257 2.54 6.18 -2.96
N GLY A 258 1.54 6.93 -2.48
CA GLY A 258 0.20 6.97 -3.08
C GLY A 258 -0.69 5.75 -2.79
N ASN A 259 -1.87 5.74 -3.39
CA ASN A 259 -2.86 4.69 -3.19
C ASN A 259 -2.58 3.47 -4.08
N VAL A 260 -3.06 2.30 -3.66
CA VAL A 260 -3.00 1.05 -4.44
C VAL A 260 -4.40 0.54 -4.72
N ALA A 261 -4.73 0.39 -6.01
CA ALA A 261 -5.88 -0.39 -6.46
C ALA A 261 -5.43 -1.83 -6.75
N ASN A 262 -5.76 -2.75 -5.84
CA ASN A 262 -5.26 -4.12 -5.85
C ASN A 262 -6.33 -5.12 -6.31
N ALA A 263 -6.18 -5.65 -7.53
CA ALA A 263 -6.95 -6.79 -8.04
C ALA A 263 -6.12 -8.10 -8.12
N GLY A 264 -4.80 -8.01 -7.89
CA GLY A 264 -3.85 -9.12 -7.88
C GLY A 264 -3.33 -9.41 -6.48
N THR A 265 -2.01 -9.49 -6.32
CA THR A 265 -1.33 -9.67 -5.03
C THR A 265 -0.37 -8.52 -4.76
N LEU A 266 -0.52 -7.87 -3.61
CA LEU A 266 0.45 -6.93 -3.06
C LEU A 266 1.18 -7.61 -1.90
N THR A 267 2.49 -7.81 -2.03
CA THR A 267 3.32 -8.44 -0.99
C THR A 267 4.28 -7.42 -0.40
N PHE A 268 4.35 -7.34 0.93
CA PHE A 268 5.43 -6.69 1.66
C PHE A 268 6.41 -7.76 2.15
N HIS A 269 7.67 -7.64 1.74
CA HIS A 269 8.76 -8.57 2.05
C HIS A 269 10.01 -7.80 2.52
N ASN A 270 9.79 -6.79 3.37
CA ASN A 270 10.84 -5.93 3.92
C ASN A 270 11.54 -6.57 5.13
N GLN A 271 12.80 -6.22 5.34
CA GLN A 271 13.62 -6.63 6.48
C GLN A 271 13.46 -5.74 7.71
N ASN A 272 13.53 -4.41 7.55
CA ASN A 272 13.59 -3.49 8.69
C ASN A 272 12.22 -2.88 9.04
N GLY A 273 11.19 -3.27 8.29
CA GLY A 273 9.82 -2.79 8.43
C GLY A 273 9.52 -1.57 7.56
N THR A 274 8.26 -1.19 7.49
CA THR A 274 7.80 -0.04 6.72
C THR A 274 6.44 0.44 7.18
N THR A 275 6.13 1.71 6.90
CA THR A 275 4.79 2.27 7.07
C THR A 275 4.20 2.58 5.72
N PHE A 276 3.03 2.01 5.43
CA PHE A 276 2.25 2.32 4.24
C PHE A 276 1.03 3.18 4.62
N ALA A 277 1.02 4.41 4.11
CA ALA A 277 0.00 5.41 4.43
C ALA A 277 -1.09 5.58 3.36
N GLY A 278 -0.89 5.00 2.17
CA GLY A 278 -1.89 5.04 1.10
C GLY A 278 -3.12 4.20 1.41
N GLU A 279 -4.23 4.50 0.75
CA GLU A 279 -5.38 3.59 0.70
C GLU A 279 -5.02 2.36 -0.12
N ILE A 280 -5.34 1.17 0.40
CA ILE A 280 -5.43 -0.06 -0.37
C ILE A 280 -6.91 -0.31 -0.66
N SER A 281 -7.24 -0.53 -1.93
CA SER A 281 -8.61 -0.81 -2.39
C SER A 281 -8.63 -2.05 -3.29
N GLY A 282 -9.83 -2.54 -3.63
CA GLY A 282 -10.01 -3.69 -4.51
C GLY A 282 -10.15 -5.02 -3.78
N ALA A 283 -10.21 -6.12 -4.53
CA ALA A 283 -10.52 -7.46 -4.05
C ALA A 283 -9.32 -8.44 -4.09
N GLY A 284 -8.12 -7.93 -4.37
CA GLY A 284 -6.90 -8.73 -4.42
C GLY A 284 -6.42 -9.24 -3.07
N SER A 285 -5.23 -9.86 -3.05
CA SER A 285 -4.57 -10.32 -1.82
C SER A 285 -3.53 -9.32 -1.34
N LEU A 286 -3.49 -9.09 -0.02
CA LEU A 286 -2.42 -8.38 0.68
C LEU A 286 -1.63 -9.40 1.50
N VAL A 287 -0.33 -9.47 1.31
CA VAL A 287 0.54 -10.44 1.98
C VAL A 287 1.64 -9.70 2.72
N GLN A 288 1.75 -9.94 4.03
CA GLN A 288 2.91 -9.54 4.81
C GLN A 288 3.78 -10.78 5.04
N ASN A 289 4.95 -10.81 4.39
CA ASN A 289 5.90 -11.93 4.41
C ASN A 289 7.32 -11.51 4.84
N GLY A 290 7.53 -10.23 5.16
CA GLY A 290 8.81 -9.70 5.63
C GLY A 290 9.11 -10.00 7.10
N THR A 291 10.39 -10.04 7.45
CA THR A 291 10.84 -10.08 8.85
C THR A 291 10.65 -8.74 9.56
N GLY A 292 10.54 -7.65 8.79
CA GLY A 292 10.21 -6.32 9.29
C GLY A 292 8.72 -6.10 9.49
N ALA A 293 8.35 -5.33 10.52
CA ALA A 293 6.96 -4.99 10.78
C ALA A 293 6.37 -4.07 9.69
N LEU A 294 5.17 -4.41 9.20
CA LEU A 294 4.37 -3.56 8.31
C LEU A 294 3.39 -2.76 9.15
N THR A 295 3.45 -1.44 9.10
CA THR A 295 2.43 -0.55 9.67
C THR A 295 1.51 -0.04 8.58
N LEU A 296 0.21 -0.34 8.67
CA LEU A 296 -0.82 0.22 7.80
C LEU A 296 -1.50 1.40 8.51
N SER A 297 -1.17 2.61 8.09
CA SER A 297 -1.70 3.85 8.68
C SER A 297 -2.77 4.53 7.84
N GLY A 298 -2.94 4.11 6.57
CA GLY A 298 -3.98 4.63 5.68
C GLY A 298 -5.38 4.14 6.03
N ASP A 299 -6.41 4.79 5.46
CA ASP A 299 -7.79 4.30 5.50
C ASP A 299 -8.02 3.37 4.30
N SER A 300 -7.93 2.07 4.53
CA SER A 300 -8.15 1.01 3.53
C SER A 300 -9.49 0.28 3.77
N GLN A 301 -10.50 0.96 4.31
CA GLN A 301 -11.82 0.35 4.55
C GLN A 301 -12.51 -0.16 3.27
N SER A 302 -12.10 0.35 2.10
CA SER A 302 -12.61 -0.05 0.78
C SER A 302 -11.98 -1.35 0.26
N PHE A 303 -10.90 -1.83 0.88
CA PHE A 303 -10.32 -3.13 0.56
C PHE A 303 -11.33 -4.23 0.89
N ALA A 304 -11.65 -5.07 -0.09
CA ALA A 304 -12.61 -6.16 0.03
C ALA A 304 -11.95 -7.54 -0.09
N GLY A 305 -10.63 -7.56 -0.21
CA GLY A 305 -9.84 -8.77 -0.42
C GLY A 305 -9.43 -9.49 0.85
N THR A 306 -8.33 -10.24 0.76
CA THR A 306 -7.77 -11.02 1.87
C THR A 306 -6.42 -10.47 2.29
N THR A 307 -6.18 -10.37 3.59
CA THR A 307 -4.86 -10.07 4.17
C THR A 307 -4.30 -11.33 4.82
N THR A 308 -3.10 -11.76 4.44
CA THR A 308 -2.37 -12.86 5.09
C THR A 308 -1.09 -12.33 5.73
N VAL A 309 -0.88 -12.64 7.01
CA VAL A 309 0.34 -12.33 7.74
C VAL A 309 1.11 -13.62 7.98
N SER A 310 2.21 -13.80 7.28
CA SER A 310 3.13 -14.94 7.40
C SER A 310 4.53 -14.54 7.86
N GLY A 311 4.89 -13.26 7.69
CA GLY A 311 6.13 -12.67 8.18
C GLY A 311 6.08 -12.36 9.68
N SER A 312 6.84 -11.35 10.10
CA SER A 312 6.90 -10.94 11.51
C SER A 312 5.59 -10.33 11.99
N SER A 313 5.30 -9.09 11.59
CA SER A 313 4.25 -8.30 12.24
C SER A 313 3.46 -7.46 11.25
N LEU A 314 2.15 -7.37 11.48
CA LEU A 314 1.25 -6.39 10.89
C LEU A 314 0.70 -5.49 12.02
N LEU A 315 0.94 -4.19 11.92
CA LEU A 315 0.42 -3.17 12.82
C LEU A 315 -0.61 -2.31 12.08
N VAL A 316 -1.87 -2.37 12.50
CA VAL A 316 -2.92 -1.52 11.91
C VAL A 316 -3.13 -0.30 12.81
N SER A 317 -2.80 0.89 12.30
CA SER A 317 -3.05 2.17 12.99
C SER A 317 -4.11 3.03 12.29
N GLY A 318 -4.38 2.77 11.00
CA GLY A 318 -5.49 3.33 10.25
C GLY A 318 -6.71 2.41 10.25
N LYS A 319 -7.28 2.17 9.06
CA LYS A 319 -8.36 1.18 8.87
C LYS A 319 -7.98 0.15 7.83
N LEU A 320 -8.35 -1.10 8.06
CA LEU A 320 -8.13 -2.20 7.12
C LEU A 320 -9.45 -2.89 6.81
N GLY A 321 -9.85 -2.88 5.54
CA GLY A 321 -10.94 -3.69 5.02
C GLY A 321 -10.55 -5.16 4.81
N GLY A 322 -11.48 -5.96 4.29
CA GLY A 322 -11.23 -7.34 3.90
C GLY A 322 -11.02 -8.28 5.09
N THR A 323 -10.89 -9.58 4.82
CA THR A 323 -10.62 -10.58 5.86
C THR A 323 -9.14 -10.61 6.22
N VAL A 324 -8.80 -10.86 7.49
CA VAL A 324 -7.41 -10.97 7.95
C VAL A 324 -7.14 -12.37 8.48
N THR A 325 -6.04 -12.98 8.05
CA THR A 325 -5.51 -14.23 8.61
C THR A 325 -4.09 -14.03 9.08
N VAL A 326 -3.84 -14.30 10.35
CA VAL A 326 -2.50 -14.25 10.97
C VAL A 326 -2.03 -15.68 11.19
N ASN A 327 -0.99 -16.09 10.48
CA ASN A 327 -0.45 -17.44 10.59
C ASN A 327 0.35 -17.64 11.88
N SER A 328 0.58 -18.89 12.25
CA SER A 328 1.42 -19.24 13.40
C SER A 328 2.81 -18.61 13.25
N GLY A 329 3.32 -18.00 14.33
CA GLY A 329 4.60 -17.29 14.34
C GLY A 329 4.54 -15.84 13.88
N ALA A 330 3.46 -15.41 13.22
CA ALA A 330 3.22 -14.01 12.87
C ALA A 330 2.49 -13.26 13.99
N MET A 331 2.52 -11.93 13.93
CA MET A 331 1.88 -11.05 14.91
C MET A 331 0.94 -10.04 14.23
N LEU A 332 -0.20 -9.80 14.86
CA LEU A 332 -1.11 -8.70 14.57
C LEU A 332 -1.21 -7.78 15.78
N GLY A 333 -1.14 -6.47 15.55
CA GLY A 333 -1.32 -5.47 16.59
C GLY A 333 -1.69 -4.10 16.03
N GLY A 334 -1.59 -3.08 16.87
CA GLY A 334 -1.90 -1.69 16.52
C GLY A 334 -3.13 -1.14 17.25
N SER A 335 -3.55 0.06 16.87
CA SER A 335 -4.58 0.85 17.53
C SER A 335 -5.74 1.25 16.60
N GLY A 336 -5.73 0.71 15.37
CA GLY A 336 -6.70 1.04 14.32
C GLY A 336 -7.92 0.12 14.31
N GLU A 337 -8.64 0.15 13.19
CA GLU A 337 -9.86 -0.63 12.96
C GLU A 337 -9.64 -1.68 11.86
N ILE A 338 -10.13 -2.90 12.08
CA ILE A 338 -10.23 -3.95 11.06
C ILE A 338 -11.71 -4.20 10.79
N VAL A 339 -12.12 -3.99 9.54
CA VAL A 339 -13.53 -4.02 9.15
C VAL A 339 -14.03 -5.45 8.94
N GLY A 340 -13.25 -6.30 8.27
CA GLY A 340 -13.64 -7.67 8.00
C GLY A 340 -13.29 -8.65 9.11
N ASN A 341 -13.71 -9.90 8.90
CA ASN A 341 -13.47 -10.98 9.85
C ASN A 341 -11.96 -11.26 9.99
N THR A 342 -11.53 -11.50 11.22
CA THR A 342 -10.12 -11.75 11.54
C THR A 342 -9.94 -13.12 12.17
N THR A 343 -8.97 -13.88 11.66
CA THR A 343 -8.50 -15.14 12.24
C THR A 343 -7.06 -14.98 12.72
N VAL A 344 -6.78 -15.31 13.98
CA VAL A 344 -5.44 -15.28 14.55
C VAL A 344 -5.02 -16.67 14.98
N ASN A 345 -4.05 -17.26 14.28
CA ASN A 345 -3.35 -18.48 14.68
C ASN A 345 -1.95 -18.20 15.27
N GLY A 346 -1.46 -16.96 15.14
CA GLY A 346 -0.21 -16.47 15.73
C GLY A 346 -0.46 -15.62 16.97
N THR A 347 0.23 -14.49 17.05
CA THR A 347 0.16 -13.56 18.18
C THR A 347 -0.80 -12.39 17.88
N LEU A 348 -1.67 -12.05 18.83
CA LEU A 348 -2.42 -10.81 18.89
C LEU A 348 -1.84 -9.92 20.00
N GLU A 349 -1.35 -8.75 19.66
CA GLU A 349 -0.73 -7.81 20.61
C GLU A 349 -1.60 -6.57 20.83
N GLY A 350 -1.72 -6.14 22.09
CA GLY A 350 -2.43 -4.91 22.42
C GLY A 350 -2.11 -4.36 23.80
N THR A 351 -2.32 -3.05 23.94
CA THR A 351 -2.16 -2.31 25.19
C THR A 351 -3.47 -1.62 25.58
N SER A 352 -3.77 -1.55 26.87
CA SER A 352 -4.96 -0.84 27.38
C SER A 352 -5.08 0.56 26.79
N GLY A 353 -6.20 0.83 26.14
CA GLY A 353 -6.53 2.14 25.56
C GLY A 353 -5.98 2.39 24.15
N SER A 354 -5.19 1.46 23.62
CA SER A 354 -4.54 1.58 22.31
C SER A 354 -4.51 0.25 21.53
N GLY A 355 -5.46 -0.67 21.78
CA GLY A 355 -5.57 -1.90 21.00
C GLY A 355 -6.56 -1.79 19.84
N LEU A 356 -6.62 -2.87 19.05
CA LEU A 356 -7.43 -2.93 17.84
C LEU A 356 -8.94 -2.98 18.11
N THR A 357 -9.69 -2.35 17.21
CA THR A 357 -11.14 -2.55 17.10
C THR A 357 -11.44 -3.45 15.90
N PHE A 358 -12.17 -4.53 16.12
CA PHE A 358 -12.65 -5.46 15.10
C PHE A 358 -14.13 -5.20 14.82
N ASN A 359 -14.45 -4.67 13.64
CA ASN A 359 -15.83 -4.44 13.21
C ASN A 359 -16.47 -5.69 12.56
N GLY A 360 -15.72 -6.80 12.48
CA GLY A 360 -16.21 -8.13 12.10
C GLY A 360 -16.08 -9.14 13.24
N ASP A 361 -16.16 -10.42 12.88
CA ASP A 361 -15.90 -11.53 13.81
C ASP A 361 -14.40 -11.70 14.09
N LEU A 362 -14.04 -12.11 15.31
CA LEU A 362 -12.68 -12.46 15.70
C LEU A 362 -12.60 -13.95 16.09
N MET A 363 -11.79 -14.72 15.37
CA MET A 363 -11.48 -16.10 15.70
C MET A 363 -10.04 -16.23 16.19
N LEU A 364 -9.87 -16.66 17.44
CA LEU A 364 -8.57 -17.04 18.00
C LEU A 364 -8.42 -18.56 17.90
N GLY A 365 -7.38 -19.03 17.21
CA GLY A 365 -7.08 -20.45 17.11
C GLY A 365 -6.49 -21.02 18.40
N SER A 366 -6.47 -22.35 18.55
CA SER A 366 -5.96 -23.02 19.76
C SER A 366 -4.48 -22.79 20.05
N GLY A 367 -3.68 -22.50 19.01
CA GLY A 367 -2.27 -22.12 19.13
C GLY A 367 -2.03 -20.61 19.25
N SER A 368 -3.10 -19.81 19.27
CA SER A 368 -2.96 -18.36 19.31
C SER A 368 -2.45 -17.86 20.67
N ILE A 369 -1.72 -16.75 20.62
CA ILE A 369 -1.16 -16.09 21.79
C ILE A 369 -1.69 -14.66 21.82
N ILE A 370 -2.26 -14.23 22.94
CA ILE A 370 -2.58 -12.82 23.18
C ILE A 370 -1.51 -12.23 24.09
N ASN A 371 -0.80 -11.21 23.62
CA ASN A 371 0.13 -10.44 24.43
C ASN A 371 -0.57 -9.15 24.90
N ALA A 372 -0.94 -9.12 26.17
CA ALA A 372 -1.69 -8.03 26.78
C ALA A 372 -0.82 -7.19 27.73
N ALA A 373 -0.80 -5.87 27.50
CA ALA A 373 -0.24 -4.90 28.43
C ALA A 373 -1.36 -4.04 29.03
N PHE A 374 -1.59 -4.18 30.34
CA PHE A 374 -2.61 -3.38 31.04
C PHE A 374 -2.01 -2.16 31.75
N ASP A 375 -2.85 -1.15 32.00
CA ASP A 375 -2.49 0.09 32.67
C ASP A 375 -2.81 0.10 34.18
N ARG A 376 -4.00 -0.35 34.58
CA ARG A 376 -4.48 -0.39 35.98
C ARG A 376 -5.76 -1.23 36.12
N PRO A 377 -6.13 -1.63 37.36
CA PRO A 377 -7.43 -2.23 37.61
C PRO A 377 -8.58 -1.29 37.20
N GLY A 378 -9.59 -1.82 36.49
CA GLY A 378 -10.70 -1.04 35.94
C GLY A 378 -10.28 -0.05 34.84
N GLY A 379 -9.09 -0.24 34.28
CA GLY A 379 -8.56 0.55 33.17
C GLY A 379 -9.34 0.37 31.87
N THR A 380 -8.84 1.00 30.81
CA THR A 380 -9.43 0.85 29.48
C THR A 380 -9.22 -0.56 28.96
N ARG A 381 -10.19 -1.07 28.22
CA ARG A 381 -10.06 -2.35 27.53
C ARG A 381 -8.98 -2.29 26.45
N ILE A 382 -8.45 -3.45 26.11
CA ILE A 382 -7.45 -3.57 25.04
C ILE A 382 -8.15 -3.67 23.69
N PHE A 383 -9.08 -4.61 23.55
CA PHE A 383 -9.71 -4.91 22.27
C PHE A 383 -11.22 -4.74 22.31
N ASP A 384 -11.79 -4.28 21.19
CA ASP A 384 -13.22 -4.20 20.93
C ASP A 384 -13.59 -5.11 19.75
N VAL A 385 -14.64 -5.91 19.88
CA VAL A 385 -15.14 -6.79 18.81
C VAL A 385 -16.64 -6.54 18.62
N THR A 386 -17.06 -6.03 17.47
CA THR A 386 -18.51 -5.81 17.23
C THR A 386 -19.23 -7.09 16.80
N GLY A 387 -18.49 -8.07 16.28
CA GLY A 387 -19.01 -9.38 15.89
C GLY A 387 -18.94 -10.44 16.99
N ASN A 388 -19.00 -11.69 16.56
CA ASN A 388 -18.79 -12.87 17.40
C ASN A 388 -17.30 -13.04 17.72
N ILE A 389 -17.02 -13.73 18.82
CA ILE A 389 -15.67 -14.08 19.23
C ILE A 389 -15.53 -15.58 19.47
N VAL A 390 -14.52 -16.20 18.87
CA VAL A 390 -14.09 -17.56 19.22
C VAL A 390 -12.84 -17.45 20.08
N LEU A 391 -12.94 -17.96 21.31
CA LEU A 391 -11.90 -17.89 22.32
C LEU A 391 -11.23 -19.26 22.48
N ASP A 392 -10.11 -19.44 21.81
CA ASP A 392 -9.14 -20.49 22.07
C ASP A 392 -7.74 -19.86 22.21
N GLY A 393 -6.77 -20.58 22.78
CA GLY A 393 -5.39 -20.12 22.91
C GLY A 393 -5.01 -19.60 24.30
N THR A 394 -3.93 -18.81 24.37
CA THR A 394 -3.26 -18.43 25.62
C THR A 394 -3.11 -16.92 25.76
N VAL A 395 -3.39 -16.36 26.95
CA VAL A 395 -3.15 -14.95 27.29
C VAL A 395 -1.87 -14.81 28.09
N ASN A 396 -0.89 -14.13 27.52
CA ASN A 396 0.28 -13.62 28.20
C ASN A 396 0.02 -12.19 28.69
N VAL A 397 0.45 -11.88 29.91
CA VAL A 397 0.38 -10.53 30.47
C VAL A 397 1.79 -9.99 30.63
N SER A 398 2.12 -8.94 29.88
CA SER A 398 3.43 -8.29 29.97
C SER A 398 3.48 -7.24 31.08
N SER A 399 2.34 -6.64 31.43
CA SER A 399 2.24 -5.63 32.47
C SER A 399 0.84 -5.53 33.06
N PHE A 400 0.75 -5.31 34.37
CA PHE A 400 -0.47 -4.86 35.07
C PHE A 400 -0.43 -3.35 35.37
N GLY A 401 0.52 -2.63 34.75
CA GLY A 401 0.73 -1.19 34.84
C GLY A 401 1.03 -0.73 36.27
N THR A 402 0.18 0.13 36.85
CA THR A 402 0.32 0.58 38.25
C THR A 402 0.14 -0.56 39.26
N GLY A 403 -0.22 -1.76 38.79
CA GLY A 403 -0.40 -2.97 39.58
C GLY A 403 -1.64 -2.92 40.46
N GLY A 404 -1.72 -3.91 41.35
CA GLY A 404 -2.76 -4.01 42.38
C GLY A 404 -3.86 -5.02 42.08
N PRO A 405 -4.64 -5.38 43.11
CA PRO A 405 -5.73 -6.31 42.97
C PRO A 405 -6.88 -5.73 42.13
N GLY A 406 -7.34 -6.45 41.11
CA GLY A 406 -8.60 -6.18 40.44
C GLY A 406 -8.76 -6.78 39.04
N LEU A 407 -9.74 -6.23 38.34
CA LEU A 407 -10.15 -6.64 36.99
C LEU A 407 -9.46 -5.79 35.95
N TYR A 408 -8.86 -6.44 34.96
CA TYR A 408 -8.19 -5.80 33.84
C TYR A 408 -8.93 -6.18 32.56
N HIS A 409 -9.49 -5.18 31.87
CA HIS A 409 -10.36 -5.41 30.72
C HIS A 409 -9.54 -5.84 29.50
N LEU A 410 -9.75 -7.06 29.02
CA LEU A 410 -9.05 -7.59 27.85
C LEU A 410 -9.86 -7.36 26.58
N PHE A 411 -11.05 -7.96 26.50
CA PHE A 411 -11.98 -7.83 25.38
C PHE A 411 -13.30 -7.23 25.84
N HIS A 412 -13.89 -6.43 24.97
CA HIS A 412 -15.35 -6.27 24.88
C HIS A 412 -15.82 -6.90 23.55
N TYR A 413 -16.95 -7.60 23.55
CA TYR A 413 -17.55 -8.14 22.33
C TYR A 413 -19.08 -7.97 22.31
N ALA A 414 -19.66 -7.59 21.16
CA ALA A 414 -21.10 -7.38 21.03
C ALA A 414 -21.89 -8.62 20.55
N GLY A 415 -21.23 -9.56 19.86
CA GLY A 415 -21.82 -10.82 19.41
C GLY A 415 -21.82 -11.92 20.47
N THR A 416 -21.82 -13.18 20.03
CA THR A 416 -21.72 -14.35 20.90
C THR A 416 -20.28 -14.80 21.09
N SER A 417 -19.98 -15.44 22.22
CA SER A 417 -18.71 -16.13 22.44
C SER A 417 -18.85 -17.65 22.29
N SER A 418 -17.82 -18.27 21.71
CA SER A 418 -17.66 -19.74 21.62
C SER A 418 -16.20 -20.14 21.82
N GLY A 419 -15.87 -21.44 21.71
CA GLY A 419 -14.52 -21.98 21.88
C GLY A 419 -14.32 -22.67 23.23
N SER A 420 -13.10 -23.07 23.50
CA SER A 420 -12.69 -23.81 24.71
C SER A 420 -12.35 -22.88 25.89
N GLY A 421 -12.26 -21.58 25.63
CA GLY A 421 -11.80 -20.56 26.57
C GLY A 421 -10.30 -20.29 26.46
N LEU A 422 -9.86 -19.20 27.07
CA LEU A 422 -8.45 -18.80 27.09
C LEU A 422 -7.73 -19.39 28.31
N ALA A 423 -6.53 -19.93 28.08
CA ALA A 423 -5.61 -20.29 29.15
C ALA A 423 -4.76 -19.07 29.58
N LEU A 424 -4.26 -19.09 30.82
CA LEU A 424 -3.21 -18.15 31.23
C LEU A 424 -1.84 -18.66 30.82
N GLY A 425 -1.05 -17.76 30.24
CA GLY A 425 0.34 -17.99 29.87
C GLY A 425 1.31 -17.28 30.80
N THR A 426 2.25 -16.55 30.22
CA THR A 426 3.29 -15.84 30.97
C THR A 426 2.70 -14.64 31.71
N LEU A 427 3.26 -14.37 32.90
CA LEU A 427 2.89 -13.24 33.74
C LEU A 427 4.13 -12.41 34.05
N PRO A 428 3.98 -11.13 34.45
CA PRO A 428 5.11 -10.30 34.83
C PRO A 428 5.86 -10.89 36.02
N SER A 429 7.18 -10.65 36.09
CA SER A 429 8.01 -11.13 37.20
C SER A 429 7.44 -10.69 38.56
N GLY A 430 7.33 -11.64 39.51
CA GLY A 430 6.80 -11.38 40.85
C GLY A 430 5.28 -11.53 40.99
N VAL A 431 4.55 -11.77 39.89
CA VAL A 431 3.13 -12.10 39.94
C VAL A 431 2.95 -13.62 40.05
N SER A 432 2.27 -14.08 41.10
CA SER A 432 1.92 -15.50 41.27
C SER A 432 0.75 -15.88 40.37
N ALA A 433 0.90 -16.95 39.59
CA ALA A 433 -0.17 -17.50 38.76
C ALA A 433 -1.40 -17.95 39.57
N ALA A 434 -1.22 -18.34 40.84
CA ALA A 434 -2.34 -18.68 41.73
C ALA A 434 -3.26 -17.48 42.04
N ASN A 435 -2.76 -16.27 41.80
CA ASN A 435 -3.50 -15.02 42.03
C ASN A 435 -4.10 -14.47 40.73
N VAL A 436 -3.91 -15.12 39.58
CA VAL A 436 -4.39 -14.60 38.30
C VAL A 436 -5.31 -15.63 37.65
N TYR A 437 -6.44 -15.18 37.09
CA TYR A 437 -7.34 -16.03 36.32
C TYR A 437 -8.12 -15.22 35.27
N ILE A 438 -8.63 -15.92 34.26
CA ILE A 438 -9.52 -15.34 33.25
C ILE A 438 -10.95 -15.38 33.78
N ASN A 439 -11.65 -14.24 33.71
CA ASN A 439 -13.04 -14.12 34.10
C ASN A 439 -13.86 -13.61 32.91
N GLN A 440 -14.74 -14.45 32.39
CA GLN A 440 -15.66 -14.07 31.34
C GLN A 440 -17.00 -13.64 31.93
N GLN A 441 -17.43 -12.44 31.53
CA GLN A 441 -18.78 -11.94 31.76
C GLN A 441 -19.45 -11.73 30.41
N ALA A 442 -20.78 -11.72 30.38
CA ALA A 442 -21.61 -11.79 29.17
C ALA A 442 -20.98 -11.24 27.87
N ASN A 443 -20.48 -10.00 27.88
CA ASN A 443 -19.90 -9.32 26.72
C ASN A 443 -18.47 -8.80 26.97
N ASP A 444 -17.85 -9.19 28.07
CA ASP A 444 -16.56 -8.68 28.51
C ASP A 444 -15.67 -9.80 29.04
N LEU A 445 -14.39 -9.80 28.65
CA LEU A 445 -13.40 -10.73 29.14
C LEU A 445 -12.34 -9.98 29.95
N TYR A 446 -12.07 -10.49 31.15
CA TYR A 446 -11.15 -9.88 32.08
C TYR A 446 -9.99 -10.82 32.41
N VAL A 447 -8.80 -10.24 32.58
CA VAL A 447 -7.77 -10.85 33.41
C VAL A 447 -7.95 -10.32 34.83
N VAL A 448 -8.17 -11.20 35.78
CA VAL A 448 -8.25 -10.83 37.20
C VAL A 448 -6.89 -11.10 37.83
N ASN A 449 -6.31 -10.10 38.50
CA ASN A 449 -5.16 -10.31 39.38
C ASN A 449 -5.61 -9.98 40.80
N THR A 450 -5.61 -10.95 41.70
CA THR A 450 -5.99 -10.76 43.10
C THR A 450 -4.83 -10.24 43.94
N ASN A 451 -3.59 -10.41 43.47
CA ASN A 451 -2.38 -10.15 44.24
C ASN A 451 -2.44 -10.70 45.69
N GLY A 452 -3.08 -11.86 45.88
CA GLY A 452 -3.29 -12.49 47.19
C GLY A 452 -4.39 -11.87 48.06
N ALA A 453 -5.08 -10.83 47.58
CA ALA A 453 -6.20 -10.22 48.25
C ALA A 453 -7.51 -10.96 47.96
N THR A 454 -8.41 -11.01 48.94
CA THR A 454 -9.79 -11.43 48.71
C THR A 454 -10.53 -10.33 47.93
N LEU A 455 -11.03 -10.66 46.74
CA LEU A 455 -11.82 -9.73 45.94
C LEU A 455 -13.30 -9.82 46.32
N ASN A 456 -13.89 -8.67 46.66
CA ASN A 456 -15.31 -8.54 46.91
C ASN A 456 -16.02 -8.03 45.63
N TYR A 457 -17.07 -8.73 45.24
CA TYR A 457 -17.88 -8.45 44.06
C TYR A 457 -19.17 -7.75 44.46
N TRP A 458 -19.56 -6.74 43.68
CA TRP A 458 -20.80 -6.01 43.93
C TRP A 458 -22.01 -6.93 43.82
N ASN A 459 -22.86 -6.94 44.85
CA ASN A 459 -24.05 -7.79 44.88
C ASN A 459 -25.37 -7.00 45.03
N GLY A 460 -25.37 -5.68 44.80
CA GLY A 460 -26.58 -4.86 44.91
C GLY A 460 -27.24 -4.82 46.29
N THR A 461 -28.31 -4.04 46.46
CA THR A 461 -29.15 -4.13 47.67
C THR A 461 -29.95 -5.43 47.67
N GLN A 462 -29.50 -6.41 48.46
CA GLN A 462 -30.20 -7.68 48.67
C GLN A 462 -31.21 -7.57 49.81
N THR A 463 -32.40 -8.14 49.63
CA THR A 463 -33.44 -8.31 50.68
C THR A 463 -33.34 -9.65 51.40
N GLY A 464 -32.36 -10.51 51.05
CA GLY A 464 -32.09 -11.82 51.65
C GLY A 464 -30.74 -11.90 52.40
N PRO A 465 -30.39 -13.08 52.97
CA PRO A 465 -29.13 -13.28 53.68
C PRO A 465 -27.93 -12.93 52.80
N GLN A 466 -27.09 -12.04 53.31
CA GLN A 466 -25.93 -11.52 52.58
C GLN A 466 -24.81 -12.57 52.64
N GLY A 467 -24.28 -12.98 51.48
CA GLY A 467 -23.19 -13.97 51.39
C GLY A 467 -23.64 -15.40 51.06
N ASP A 468 -24.72 -15.56 50.29
CA ASP A 468 -25.18 -16.85 49.77
C ASP A 468 -24.31 -17.45 48.64
N GLY A 469 -23.17 -16.81 48.33
CA GLY A 469 -22.25 -17.24 47.27
C GLY A 469 -22.81 -17.06 45.85
N GLN A 470 -23.91 -16.31 45.68
CA GLN A 470 -24.52 -16.01 44.38
C GLN A 470 -24.39 -14.51 44.06
N LEU A 471 -24.17 -14.19 42.77
CA LEU A 471 -24.12 -12.81 42.28
C LEU A 471 -25.50 -12.44 41.68
N HIS A 472 -26.22 -11.58 42.40
CA HIS A 472 -27.55 -11.08 42.06
C HIS A 472 -27.51 -9.70 41.39
N GLY A 473 -26.48 -8.90 41.67
CA GLY A 473 -26.38 -7.53 41.15
C GLY A 473 -27.44 -6.56 41.70
N GLY A 474 -27.52 -5.35 41.14
CA GLY A 474 -28.53 -4.33 41.50
C GLY A 474 -27.97 -2.94 41.83
N ASN A 475 -28.84 -1.97 42.12
CA ASN A 475 -28.43 -0.63 42.58
C ASN A 475 -28.07 -0.65 44.08
N GLY A 476 -27.30 0.33 44.56
CA GLY A 476 -26.96 0.43 45.98
C GLY A 476 -25.71 1.25 46.30
N THR A 477 -25.30 1.23 47.58
CA THR A 477 -24.08 1.90 48.06
C THR A 477 -23.19 0.87 48.75
N TRP A 478 -21.94 0.69 48.30
CA TRP A 478 -20.96 -0.19 48.98
C TRP A 478 -20.92 0.05 50.49
N THR A 479 -21.23 -1.00 51.26
CA THR A 479 -21.20 -0.96 52.73
C THR A 479 -20.41 -2.15 53.28
N ALA A 480 -19.59 -1.86 54.28
CA ALA A 480 -18.88 -2.83 55.11
C ALA A 480 -19.45 -2.86 56.54
N ALA A 481 -20.69 -2.37 56.73
CA ALA A 481 -21.36 -2.41 58.02
C ALA A 481 -21.73 -3.85 58.37
N THR A 482 -21.37 -4.28 59.57
CA THR A 482 -21.77 -5.57 60.14
C THR A 482 -23.28 -5.76 60.05
N GLY A 483 -23.73 -6.81 59.36
CA GLY A 483 -25.15 -7.13 59.13
C GLY A 483 -25.77 -6.48 57.89
N SER A 484 -25.01 -5.69 57.13
CA SER A 484 -25.42 -5.10 55.85
C SER A 484 -24.23 -5.02 54.89
N PHE A 485 -23.81 -6.17 54.37
CA PHE A 485 -22.82 -6.28 53.31
C PHE A 485 -23.54 -6.52 51.98
N ASN A 486 -23.27 -5.70 50.98
CA ASN A 486 -23.87 -5.84 49.63
C ASN A 486 -22.85 -6.30 48.60
N TRP A 487 -22.01 -7.23 49.02
CA TRP A 487 -20.96 -7.82 48.22
C TRP A 487 -20.80 -9.30 48.55
N THR A 488 -20.27 -10.06 47.59
CA THR A 488 -19.93 -11.48 47.72
C THR A 488 -18.46 -11.70 47.42
N ASN A 489 -17.83 -12.71 48.02
CA ASN A 489 -16.42 -13.08 47.81
C ASN A 489 -16.25 -14.23 46.81
N SER A 490 -17.34 -14.78 46.27
CA SER A 490 -17.31 -15.92 45.35
C SER A 490 -18.46 -15.82 44.34
N PRO A 491 -18.18 -15.49 43.07
CA PRO A 491 -19.05 -15.87 41.99
C PRO A 491 -18.72 -17.32 41.63
N ALA A 492 -19.65 -18.25 41.89
CA ALA A 492 -19.55 -19.58 41.31
C ALA A 492 -19.40 -19.45 39.78
N THR A 493 -18.38 -20.11 39.24
CA THR A 493 -17.99 -20.09 37.83
C THR A 493 -19.04 -20.78 36.95
N THR A 494 -20.21 -20.17 36.75
CA THR A 494 -21.14 -20.62 35.70
C THR A 494 -22.00 -19.45 35.23
N SER A 495 -21.85 -19.11 33.94
CA SER A 495 -22.85 -18.45 33.08
C SER A 495 -23.72 -17.37 33.74
N MET A 496 -23.27 -16.11 33.74
CA MET A 496 -24.12 -14.99 34.13
C MET A 496 -24.61 -14.22 32.90
N GLY A 497 -25.89 -14.44 32.58
CA GLY A 497 -26.65 -13.60 31.66
C GLY A 497 -26.86 -12.20 32.23
N ARG A 498 -26.72 -11.20 31.33
CA ARG A 498 -27.08 -9.78 31.49
C ARG A 498 -26.71 -9.11 32.83
N GLY A 499 -25.43 -8.75 32.96
CA GLY A 499 -24.86 -7.55 33.62
C GLY A 499 -25.13 -7.28 35.11
N PRO A 500 -24.06 -6.95 35.88
CA PRO A 500 -24.00 -5.61 36.49
C PRO A 500 -22.57 -5.00 36.54
N MET A 501 -22.49 -3.67 36.63
CA MET A 501 -21.24 -2.92 36.81
C MET A 501 -20.52 -3.31 38.12
N MET A 502 -19.24 -3.66 38.00
CA MET A 502 -18.35 -3.98 39.11
C MET A 502 -17.56 -2.75 39.57
N GLY A 503 -17.55 -2.49 40.87
CA GLY A 503 -16.52 -1.68 41.53
C GLY A 503 -15.76 -2.59 42.48
N LEU A 504 -14.43 -2.51 42.55
CA LEU A 504 -13.65 -3.27 43.53
C LEU A 504 -13.35 -2.41 44.76
N ARG A 505 -13.39 -3.01 45.96
CA ARG A 505 -12.64 -2.51 47.12
C ARG A 505 -11.64 -3.57 47.57
N SER A 506 -10.36 -3.21 47.53
CA SER A 506 -9.32 -3.90 48.31
C SER A 506 -9.43 -3.43 49.75
N LEU A 507 -9.75 -4.33 50.68
CA LEU A 507 -9.56 -4.07 52.11
C LEU A 507 -8.15 -4.53 52.48
N VAL A 508 -7.17 -3.65 52.36
CA VAL A 508 -5.93 -3.80 53.14
C VAL A 508 -6.29 -3.45 54.58
N ALA A 509 -6.12 -4.39 55.50
CA ALA A 509 -6.40 -4.20 56.93
C ALA A 509 -5.45 -3.15 57.56
N ARG A 510 -5.72 -1.87 57.31
CA ARG A 510 -5.27 -0.75 58.14
C ARG A 510 -6.48 0.14 58.40
N ARG A 511 -6.79 0.39 59.67
CA ARG A 511 -7.92 1.21 60.14
C ARG A 511 -7.97 2.56 59.39
N VAL A 512 -8.85 2.70 58.41
CA VAL A 512 -9.14 3.99 57.75
C VAL A 512 -10.66 4.20 57.72
N ARG A 513 -11.09 5.38 58.17
CA ARG A 513 -12.50 5.83 58.21
C ARG A 513 -13.07 5.91 56.78
N LEU A 514 -14.21 5.23 56.56
CA LEU A 514 -14.96 5.22 55.31
C LEU A 514 -15.59 6.60 55.01
N ARG A 515 -15.45 7.08 53.77
CA ARG A 515 -16.40 8.02 53.14
C ARG A 515 -17.14 7.30 52.00
N SER A 516 -18.46 7.53 51.93
CA SER A 516 -19.45 6.84 51.09
C SER A 516 -19.32 7.18 49.60
N ILE A 517 -19.51 6.21 48.70
CA ILE A 517 -19.54 6.39 47.24
C ILE A 517 -20.82 5.76 46.68
N ARG A 518 -21.59 6.52 45.88
CA ARG A 518 -22.90 6.13 45.34
C ARG A 518 -22.77 5.65 43.90
N VAL A 519 -23.34 4.49 43.55
CA VAL A 519 -23.40 3.96 42.18
C VAL A 519 -24.84 4.09 41.65
N ARG A 520 -25.03 4.66 40.45
CA ARG A 520 -26.33 4.70 39.76
C ARG A 520 -26.23 3.95 38.43
N ALA A 521 -27.12 2.98 38.17
CA ALA A 521 -27.32 2.43 36.84
C ALA A 521 -28.04 3.45 35.93
N ARG A 522 -27.54 3.67 34.70
CA ARG A 522 -28.31 4.32 33.63
C ARG A 522 -29.12 3.26 32.89
N SER A 523 -30.44 3.39 32.91
CA SER A 523 -31.35 2.65 32.02
C SER A 523 -31.53 3.46 30.74
N VAL A 524 -31.30 2.83 29.58
CA VAL A 524 -31.83 3.31 28.30
C VAL A 524 -33.07 2.47 28.01
N HIS A 525 -34.25 3.03 28.26
CA HIS A 525 -35.50 2.43 27.83
C HIS A 525 -36.13 3.25 26.69
N ARG A 526 -36.29 2.54 25.57
CA ARG A 526 -37.02 2.93 24.37
C ARG A 526 -38.51 2.81 24.70
N ALA A 527 -39.27 3.89 24.50
CA ALA A 527 -40.70 3.94 24.82
C ALA A 527 -41.53 3.11 23.82
N CYS A 528 -42.42 2.28 24.35
CA CYS A 528 -43.65 1.82 23.70
C CYS A 528 -44.76 1.96 24.73
N SER A 529 -45.75 2.81 24.46
CA SER A 529 -46.94 2.99 25.30
C SER A 529 -48.18 2.49 24.57
N SER A 530 -48.93 1.62 25.23
CA SER A 530 -50.28 1.18 24.91
C SER A 530 -51.30 1.90 25.81
N SER A 531 -52.38 2.43 25.23
CA SER A 531 -53.61 2.92 25.92
C SER A 531 -54.64 1.77 26.05
N PRO A 532 -55.92 1.92 26.52
CA PRO A 532 -56.70 3.03 27.17
C PRO A 532 -57.49 2.49 28.43
N PRO A 533 -58.68 2.97 28.95
CA PRO A 533 -59.62 4.03 28.49
C PRO A 533 -60.46 4.89 29.51
N ALA A 534 -61.08 5.94 28.92
CA ALA A 534 -62.49 6.44 29.04
C ALA A 534 -62.99 7.54 30.02
N ILE A 535 -63.94 8.35 29.47
CA ILE A 535 -65.00 9.25 30.01
C ILE A 535 -64.58 10.74 30.20
N SER A 536 -65.21 11.83 29.67
CA SER A 536 -66.48 12.15 28.96
C SER A 536 -66.43 13.52 28.22
N PHE A 537 -67.30 13.71 27.20
CA PHE A 537 -67.62 14.84 26.29
C PHE A 537 -68.32 16.08 26.92
N PRO A 538 -68.80 17.15 26.18
CA PRO A 538 -68.56 17.64 24.79
C PRO A 538 -68.36 19.20 24.64
N GLY A 539 -68.07 19.68 23.42
CA GLY A 539 -68.36 21.06 22.98
C GLY A 539 -67.77 21.47 21.61
N TYR A 540 -68.64 21.65 20.61
CA TYR A 540 -68.62 22.47 19.36
C TYR A 540 -67.40 23.42 19.13
N ALA A 541 -66.96 23.82 17.93
CA ALA A 541 -67.23 23.59 16.51
C ALA A 541 -66.22 24.48 15.71
N ASP A 542 -66.27 24.39 14.39
CA ASP A 542 -65.64 25.23 13.35
C ASP A 542 -64.23 24.85 12.86
N ALA A 543 -63.87 24.91 11.58
CA ALA A 543 -64.50 24.72 10.26
C ALA A 543 -63.39 25.03 9.23
N CYS A 544 -63.41 24.33 8.09
CA CYS A 544 -62.79 24.67 6.80
C CYS A 544 -61.25 24.62 6.64
N SER A 545 -60.67 24.34 5.48
CA SER A 545 -61.05 23.59 4.26
C SER A 545 -59.82 23.59 3.34
N HIS A 546 -59.73 22.54 2.53
CA HIS A 546 -58.75 22.18 1.52
C HIS A 546 -58.40 23.20 0.41
N HIS A 547 -57.11 23.12 0.00
CA HIS A 547 -56.56 22.89 -1.35
C HIS A 547 -57.31 23.32 -2.62
N GLY A 548 -56.56 23.96 -3.54
CA GLY A 548 -56.80 23.97 -4.98
C GLY A 548 -55.62 24.52 -5.80
N ARG A 549 -55.08 23.72 -6.72
CA ARG A 549 -54.04 24.05 -7.74
C ARG A 549 -54.64 24.84 -8.92
N LEU A 550 -53.81 25.50 -9.76
CA LEU A 550 -53.61 25.23 -11.21
C LEU A 550 -52.70 26.26 -11.95
N HIS A 551 -51.84 25.72 -12.83
CA HIS A 551 -51.24 26.20 -14.12
C HIS A 551 -50.45 27.51 -14.34
N GLY A 552 -49.27 27.39 -15.00
CA GLY A 552 -49.02 28.04 -16.31
C GLY A 552 -47.72 28.84 -16.59
N LYS A 553 -46.76 28.20 -17.29
CA LYS A 553 -45.80 28.68 -18.33
C LYS A 553 -44.71 29.79 -18.13
N ALA A 554 -43.48 29.36 -18.49
CA ALA A 554 -42.44 29.97 -19.37
C ALA A 554 -41.43 31.04 -18.88
N GLY A 555 -40.13 30.81 -19.15
CA GLY A 555 -39.10 31.85 -19.33
C GLY A 555 -37.72 31.60 -18.68
N HIS A 556 -36.71 31.20 -19.46
CA HIS A 556 -35.24 31.26 -19.17
C HIS A 556 -34.72 32.73 -19.18
N PRO A 557 -33.43 33.11 -18.87
CA PRO A 557 -32.24 32.38 -18.40
C PRO A 557 -31.33 33.14 -17.36
N ARG A 558 -30.14 32.54 -17.08
CA ARG A 558 -28.81 33.13 -16.75
C ARG A 558 -28.27 33.17 -15.30
N ARG A 559 -27.09 32.55 -15.21
CA ARG A 559 -26.03 32.57 -14.19
C ARG A 559 -25.62 33.98 -13.72
N LYS A 560 -25.25 34.12 -12.44
CA LYS A 560 -24.17 35.00 -11.99
C LYS A 560 -23.30 34.35 -10.90
N ARG A 561 -21.98 34.43 -11.15
CA ARG A 561 -20.88 34.22 -10.21
C ARG A 561 -20.93 35.27 -9.08
N GLN A 562 -20.46 34.91 -7.90
CA GLN A 562 -19.84 35.88 -6.98
C GLN A 562 -18.48 35.38 -6.50
N SER A 563 -17.50 36.24 -6.73
CA SER A 563 -16.14 36.23 -6.21
C SER A 563 -16.07 37.09 -4.95
N TRP A 564 -15.21 36.73 -3.99
CA TRP A 564 -14.66 37.69 -3.04
C TRP A 564 -13.12 37.67 -3.06
N ARG A 565 -12.57 38.84 -3.43
CA ARG A 565 -11.24 39.41 -3.11
C ARG A 565 -11.12 39.58 -1.59
N GLN A 566 -10.01 39.83 -0.89
CA GLN A 566 -8.59 40.21 -1.07
C GLN A 566 -8.01 40.03 0.38
N ARG A 567 -6.73 39.94 0.72
CA ARG A 567 -5.68 40.97 0.59
C ARG A 567 -4.42 40.47 1.32
N ALA A 568 -3.25 40.77 0.75
CA ALA A 568 -1.93 40.62 1.35
C ALA A 568 -1.63 41.72 2.38
N HIS A 569 -0.63 41.53 3.25
CA HIS A 569 0.36 42.57 3.60
C HIS A 569 1.63 41.97 4.27
N ARG A 570 2.79 42.53 3.88
CA ARG A 570 4.14 42.35 4.46
C ARG A 570 4.43 43.36 5.58
N ASN A 571 5.37 42.96 6.46
CA ASN A 571 6.41 43.69 7.21
C ASN A 571 6.08 44.99 7.97
N ASN A 572 6.38 45.03 9.29
CA ASN A 572 7.50 45.82 9.83
C ASN A 572 7.87 45.48 11.31
N LEU A 573 9.09 45.90 11.67
CA LEU A 573 9.89 45.86 12.92
C LEU A 573 9.10 46.23 14.21
N ASP A 574 9.46 45.86 15.45
CA ASP A 574 10.71 46.09 16.20
C ASP A 574 10.62 45.40 17.60
N GLY A 575 11.74 45.15 18.31
CA GLY A 575 11.70 44.84 19.76
C GLY A 575 12.65 43.75 20.32
N THR A 576 13.92 44.10 20.50
CA THR A 576 14.89 43.69 21.54
C THR A 576 14.59 42.52 22.51
N HIS A 577 15.50 41.54 22.62
CA HIS A 577 16.20 41.18 23.87
C HIS A 577 17.38 40.18 23.63
N ARG A 578 18.42 40.34 24.45
CA ARG A 578 19.78 39.77 24.37
C ARG A 578 19.85 38.28 24.74
N HIS A 579 20.79 37.52 24.17
CA HIS A 579 21.99 36.98 24.85
C HIS A 579 22.77 36.02 23.92
N ALA A 580 24.09 36.22 23.88
CA ALA A 580 25.05 35.54 23.00
C ALA A 580 25.77 34.40 23.72
N TRP A 581 26.05 33.29 23.02
CA TRP A 581 27.14 32.34 23.28
C TRP A 581 27.55 31.64 21.97
N PRO A 582 28.85 31.66 21.57
CA PRO A 582 29.42 30.69 20.64
C PRO A 582 30.50 29.84 21.34
N GLY A 583 30.56 28.56 21.01
CA GLY A 583 31.59 27.67 21.55
C GLY A 583 31.90 26.50 20.63
N LYS A 584 32.78 26.73 19.64
CA LYS A 584 33.54 25.67 18.96
C LYS A 584 34.83 25.42 19.76
N GLY A 585 35.09 24.18 20.15
CA GLY A 585 36.35 23.75 20.75
C GLY A 585 37.04 22.68 19.89
N ARG A 586 38.19 23.04 19.33
CA ARG A 586 39.25 22.13 18.84
C ARG A 586 40.50 22.45 19.66
N TRP A 587 41.17 21.45 20.25
CA TRP A 587 42.60 21.51 20.57
C TRP A 587 43.25 20.13 20.44
N ARG A 588 44.54 20.16 20.10
CA ARG A 588 45.40 19.09 19.57
C ARG A 588 46.14 18.30 20.67
N HIS A 589 46.48 17.06 20.31
CA HIS A 589 47.67 16.24 20.60
C HIS A 589 48.62 16.60 21.76
N ALA A 590 48.90 15.58 22.58
CA ALA A 590 50.25 15.12 22.89
C ALA A 590 50.23 13.59 23.09
N ASP A 591 51.16 12.91 22.41
CA ASP A 591 51.56 11.49 22.50
C ASP A 591 52.98 11.49 23.16
N PRO A 592 53.68 10.37 23.46
CA PRO A 592 53.31 8.94 23.32
C PRO A 592 53.75 8.05 24.51
N ASP A 593 53.28 6.80 24.53
CA ASP A 593 54.08 5.70 25.11
C ASP A 593 53.89 4.37 24.36
N ARG A 594 55.00 3.63 24.29
CA ARG A 594 55.32 2.50 23.39
C ARG A 594 54.77 1.16 23.87
N GLY A 595 54.66 0.18 22.94
CA GLY A 595 54.70 -1.24 23.32
C GLY A 595 54.30 -2.25 22.24
N GLN A 596 55.25 -2.53 21.33
CA GLN A 596 55.46 -3.71 20.46
C GLN A 596 54.33 -4.30 19.59
#